data_AF-A0A1H9EU37-F1
#
_entry.id   AF-A0A1H9EU37-F1
#
_cell.length_a   1.000
_cell.length_b   1.000
_cell.length_c   1.000
_cell.angle_alpha   90.00
_cell.angle_beta   90.00
_cell.angle_gamma   90.00
#
_symmetry.space_group_name_H-M   'P 1'
#
loop_
_entity.id
_entity.type
_entity.pdbx_description
1 polymer ?
#
loop_
_entity_poly.entity_id
_entity_poly.type
_entity_poly.pdbx_seq_one_letter_code
_entity_poly.pdbx_strand_id
1 'polypeptide(L)'
;MKQLSIATQRNINYQLNRRKNNPQFYETGQLRRARMHAARLIETLDGKRLLTPFLRELLEASLTLETTNTRILAAYLKRSPATIRSEFQKICTTLEMYAEFSKDYQKQSSSMVKKSA
;
A
#
# COMPACT_ATOMS: atom_id res chain seq x y z
N MET A 1 12.68 -28.11 -15.49
CA MET A 1 12.13 -27.37 -14.33
C MET A 1 10.80 -26.66 -14.67
N LYS A 2 9.71 -27.38 -15.04
CA LYS A 2 8.41 -26.74 -15.42
C LYS A 2 7.29 -26.93 -14.38
N GLN A 3 7.37 -27.93 -13.51
CA GLN A 3 6.28 -28.28 -12.56
C GLN A 3 6.09 -27.27 -11.42
N LEU A 4 7.17 -26.64 -10.93
CA LEU A 4 7.09 -25.66 -9.83
C LEU A 4 6.26 -24.41 -10.19
N SER A 5 6.29 -24.00 -11.46
CA SER A 5 5.54 -22.83 -11.96
C SER A 5 4.02 -23.06 -11.96
N ILE A 6 3.59 -24.26 -12.35
CA ILE A 6 2.17 -24.63 -12.49
C ILE A 6 1.50 -24.78 -11.13
N ALA A 7 2.18 -25.42 -10.17
CA ALA A 7 1.68 -25.55 -8.80
C ALA A 7 1.55 -24.18 -8.11
N THR A 8 2.50 -23.28 -8.36
CA THR A 8 2.47 -21.92 -7.82
C THR A 8 1.32 -21.11 -8.42
N GLN A 9 1.11 -21.18 -9.73
CA GLN A 9 -0.02 -20.51 -10.40
C GLN A 9 -1.38 -21.03 -9.93
N ARG A 10 -1.55 -22.36 -9.78
CA ARG A 10 -2.77 -22.94 -9.22
C ARG A 10 -3.05 -22.49 -7.79
N ASN A 11 -2.02 -22.43 -6.94
CA ASN A 11 -2.16 -21.97 -5.56
C ASN A 11 -2.55 -20.48 -5.49
N ILE A 12 -1.93 -19.63 -6.33
CA ILE A 12 -2.28 -18.20 -6.44
C ILE A 12 -3.74 -18.04 -6.89
N ASN A 13 -4.17 -18.75 -7.93
CA ASN A 13 -5.54 -18.70 -8.41
C ASN A 13 -6.54 -19.16 -7.34
N TYR A 14 -6.21 -20.21 -6.59
CA TYR A 14 -7.03 -20.67 -5.47
C TYR A 14 -7.17 -19.61 -4.38
N GLN A 15 -6.08 -18.95 -3.99
CA GLN A 15 -6.11 -17.88 -2.97
C GLN A 15 -6.91 -16.67 -3.45
N LEU A 16 -6.74 -16.25 -4.71
CA LEU A 16 -7.52 -15.17 -5.32
C LEU A 16 -9.01 -15.51 -5.34
N ASN A 17 -9.38 -16.73 -5.75
CA ASN A 17 -10.77 -17.18 -5.80
C ASN A 17 -11.39 -17.34 -4.41
N ARG A 18 -10.66 -17.90 -3.44
CA ARG A 18 -11.12 -18.04 -2.05
C ARG A 18 -11.41 -16.68 -1.43
N ARG A 19 -10.58 -15.67 -1.72
CA ARG A 19 -10.78 -14.33 -1.20
C ARG A 19 -11.95 -13.59 -1.86
N LYS A 20 -12.15 -13.80 -3.16
CA LYS A 20 -13.33 -13.30 -3.88
C LYS A 20 -14.66 -13.75 -3.23
N ASN A 21 -14.63 -14.89 -2.54
CA ASN A 21 -15.80 -15.52 -1.93
C ASN A 21 -15.94 -15.27 -0.42
N ASN A 22 -15.03 -14.52 0.20
CA ASN A 22 -15.11 -14.20 1.61
C ASN A 22 -15.45 -12.71 1.77
N PRO A 23 -16.72 -12.34 2.00
CA PRO A 23 -17.08 -10.96 2.30
C PRO A 23 -16.55 -10.65 3.70
N GLN A 24 -15.30 -10.23 3.77
CA GLN A 24 -14.75 -9.68 4.99
C GLN A 24 -15.61 -8.45 5.32
N PHE A 25 -16.38 -8.57 6.40
CA PHE A 25 -17.33 -7.57 6.91
C PHE A 25 -16.58 -6.29 7.31
N TYR A 26 -16.16 -5.50 6.32
CA TYR A 26 -15.98 -4.07 6.49
C TYR A 26 -17.26 -3.43 6.02
N GLU A 27 -17.87 -2.56 6.83
CA GLU A 27 -18.95 -1.72 6.33
C GLU A 27 -18.46 -1.07 5.04
N THR A 28 -19.20 -1.22 3.94
CA THR A 28 -18.84 -0.72 2.61
C THR A 28 -18.34 0.74 2.64
N GLY A 29 -18.85 1.54 3.59
CA GLY A 29 -18.39 2.90 3.86
C GLY A 29 -16.97 3.02 4.42
N GLN A 30 -16.52 2.14 5.33
CA GLN A 30 -15.17 2.14 5.88
C GLN A 30 -14.13 1.80 4.82
N LEU A 31 -14.40 0.77 4.02
CA LEU A 31 -13.50 0.38 2.91
C LEU A 31 -13.39 1.50 1.87
N ARG A 32 -14.52 2.11 1.50
CA ARG A 32 -14.54 3.27 0.60
C ARG A 32 -13.72 4.44 1.17
N ARG A 33 -13.87 4.75 2.46
CA ARG A 33 -13.08 5.80 3.13
C ARG A 33 -11.60 5.46 3.13
N ALA A 34 -11.22 4.23 3.50
CA ALA A 34 -9.83 3.79 3.49
C ALA A 34 -9.20 3.90 2.09
N ARG A 35 -9.91 3.48 1.04
CA ARG A 35 -9.46 3.63 -0.36
C ARG A 35 -9.30 5.10 -0.76
N MET A 36 -10.25 5.97 -0.39
CA MET A 36 -10.15 7.41 -0.63
C MET A 36 -8.95 8.05 0.10
N HIS A 37 -8.72 7.68 1.36
CA HIS A 37 -7.57 8.16 2.12
C HIS A 37 -6.25 7.68 1.53
N ALA A 38 -6.19 6.42 1.07
CA ALA A 38 -5.01 5.87 0.40
C ALA A 38 -4.74 6.58 -0.94
N ALA A 39 -5.77 6.85 -1.75
CA ALA A 39 -5.62 7.59 -3.01
C ALA A 39 -5.06 8.99 -2.79
N ARG A 40 -5.61 9.75 -1.82
CA ARG A 40 -5.10 11.08 -1.46
C ARG A 40 -3.66 11.06 -0.95
N LEU A 41 -3.30 10.04 -0.18
CA LEU A 41 -1.93 9.86 0.29
C LEU A 41 -0.98 9.62 -0.90
N ILE A 42 -1.36 8.77 -1.85
CA ILE A 42 -0.58 8.51 -3.07
C ILE A 42 -0.40 9.81 -3.86
N GLU A 43 -1.46 10.57 -4.11
CA GLU A 43 -1.41 11.86 -4.81
C GLU A 43 -0.47 12.85 -4.10
N THR A 44 -0.53 12.92 -2.77
CA THR A 44 0.33 13.80 -1.97
C THR A 44 1.80 13.41 -2.07
N LEU A 45 2.10 12.11 -2.03
CA LEU A 45 3.46 11.60 -2.15
C LEU A 45 4.01 11.77 -3.58
N ASP A 46 3.15 11.62 -4.60
CA ASP A 46 3.49 11.83 -6.01
C ASP A 46 3.80 13.31 -6.31
N GLY A 47 2.97 14.22 -5.80
CA GLY A 47 3.21 15.67 -5.90
C GLY A 47 4.52 16.12 -5.24
N LYS A 48 4.98 15.37 -4.22
CA LYS A 48 6.28 15.60 -3.56
C LYS A 48 7.45 14.82 -4.23
N ARG A 49 7.20 14.10 -5.33
CA ARG A 49 8.14 13.21 -6.02
C ARG A 49 8.78 12.16 -5.11
N LEU A 50 8.05 11.75 -4.06
CA LEU A 50 8.50 10.74 -3.10
C LEU A 50 8.18 9.31 -3.55
N LEU A 51 7.32 9.15 -4.56
CA LEU A 51 7.01 7.85 -5.15
C LEU A 51 7.80 7.65 -6.44
N THR A 52 8.62 6.61 -6.47
CA THR A 52 9.14 6.13 -7.76
C THR A 52 8.00 5.48 -8.55
N PRO A 53 8.11 5.39 -9.90
CA PRO A 53 7.10 4.72 -10.72
C PRO A 53 6.81 3.29 -10.24
N PHE A 54 7.83 2.58 -9.77
CA PHE A 54 7.70 1.23 -9.26
C PHE A 54 6.92 1.17 -7.93
N LEU A 55 7.17 2.12 -7.03
CA LEU A 55 6.43 2.21 -5.76
C LEU A 55 4.94 2.49 -6.00
N ARG A 56 4.64 3.36 -6.96
CA ARG A 56 3.27 3.66 -7.38
C ARG A 56 2.56 2.41 -7.91
N GLU A 57 3.20 1.68 -8.83
CA GLU A 57 2.68 0.43 -9.39
C GLU A 57 2.45 -0.64 -8.31
N LEU A 58 3.38 -0.76 -7.36
CA LEU A 58 3.26 -1.68 -6.23
C LEU A 58 2.05 -1.34 -5.33
N LEU A 59 1.87 -0.06 -4.99
CA LEU A 59 0.73 0.40 -4.18
C LEU A 59 -0.60 0.16 -4.89
N GLU A 60 -0.69 0.48 -6.19
CA GLU A 60 -1.89 0.23 -6.99
C GLU A 60 -2.23 -1.27 -7.06
N ALA A 61 -1.22 -2.13 -7.29
CA ALA A 61 -1.40 -3.58 -7.31
C ALA A 61 -1.85 -4.12 -5.94
N SER A 62 -1.27 -3.61 -4.84
CA SER A 62 -1.65 -3.98 -3.48
C SER A 62 -3.08 -3.57 -3.13
N LEU A 63 -3.56 -2.42 -3.61
CA LEU A 63 -4.94 -1.99 -3.41
C LEU A 63 -5.92 -2.75 -4.29
N THR A 64 -5.58 -2.97 -5.57
CA THR A 64 -6.43 -3.66 -6.55
C THR A 64 -6.65 -5.13 -6.18
N LEU A 65 -5.57 -5.81 -5.81
CA LEU A 65 -5.62 -7.18 -5.30
C LEU A 65 -5.93 -7.21 -3.81
N GLU A 66 -6.04 -6.05 -3.16
CA GLU A 66 -6.20 -5.85 -1.72
C GLU A 66 -5.28 -6.75 -0.86
N THR A 67 -4.03 -6.96 -1.27
CA THR A 67 -3.10 -7.88 -0.61
C THR A 67 -1.72 -7.24 -0.46
N THR A 68 -1.04 -7.61 0.61
CA THR A 68 0.38 -7.30 0.85
C THR A 68 1.26 -8.54 0.68
N ASN A 69 0.69 -9.68 0.26
CA ASN A 69 1.46 -10.91 0.09
C ASN A 69 2.46 -10.76 -1.06
N THR A 70 3.74 -10.74 -0.68
CA THR A 70 4.87 -10.56 -1.60
C THR A 70 4.85 -11.54 -2.77
N ARG A 71 4.47 -12.80 -2.57
CA ARG A 71 4.48 -13.81 -3.65
C ARG A 71 3.39 -13.55 -4.69
N ILE A 72 2.21 -13.15 -4.24
CA ILE A 72 1.08 -12.81 -5.12
C ILE A 72 1.43 -11.55 -5.92
N LEU A 73 1.95 -10.52 -5.26
CA LEU A 73 2.33 -9.27 -5.91
C LEU A 73 3.51 -9.45 -6.86
N ALA A 74 4.50 -10.25 -6.49
CA ALA A 74 5.62 -10.61 -7.37
C ALA A 74 5.15 -11.30 -8.65
N ALA A 75 4.22 -12.25 -8.53
CA ALA A 75 3.63 -12.90 -9.69
C ALA A 75 2.82 -11.94 -10.56
N TYR A 76 2.00 -11.08 -9.93
CA TYR A 76 1.17 -10.10 -10.64
C TYR A 76 2.00 -9.06 -11.40
N LEU A 77 3.01 -8.48 -10.75
CA LEU A 77 3.90 -7.46 -11.31
C LEU A 77 5.03 -8.05 -12.16
N LYS A 78 5.11 -9.37 -12.28
CA LYS A 78 6.18 -10.10 -12.98
C LYS A 78 7.58 -9.71 -12.49
N ARG A 79 7.73 -9.58 -11.17
CA ARG A 79 9.00 -9.24 -10.49
C ARG A 79 9.43 -10.34 -9.53
N SER A 80 10.68 -10.27 -9.05
CA SER A 80 11.13 -11.19 -8.02
C SER A 80 10.53 -10.81 -6.65
N PRO A 81 10.22 -11.79 -5.78
CA PRO A 81 9.76 -11.51 -4.42
C PRO A 81 10.73 -10.66 -3.60
N ALA A 82 12.04 -10.77 -3.86
CA ALA A 82 13.05 -9.95 -3.20
C ALA A 82 12.87 -8.45 -3.53
N THR A 83 12.66 -8.13 -4.81
CA THR A 83 12.40 -6.75 -5.27
C THR A 83 11.14 -6.18 -4.64
N ILE A 84 10.06 -6.98 -4.59
CA ILE A 84 8.80 -6.54 -3.96
C ILE A 84 9.00 -6.22 -2.48
N ARG A 85 9.78 -7.04 -1.75
CA ARG A 85 10.09 -6.76 -0.33
C ARG A 85 10.90 -5.48 -0.14
N SER A 86 11.97 -5.30 -0.91
CA SER A 86 12.80 -4.09 -0.77
C SER A 86 12.02 -2.82 -1.06
N GLU A 87 11.10 -2.89 -2.01
CA GLU A 87 10.28 -1.75 -2.40
C GLU A 87 9.17 -1.49 -1.37
N PHE A 88 8.56 -2.53 -0.80
CA PHE A 88 7.68 -2.34 0.37
C PHE A 88 8.39 -1.70 1.56
N GLN A 89 9.64 -2.07 1.83
CA GLN A 89 10.41 -1.44 2.90
C GLN A 89 10.58 0.06 2.65
N LYS A 90 10.87 0.46 1.40
CA LYS A 90 10.92 1.88 1.03
C LYS A 90 9.60 2.60 1.25
N ILE A 91 8.46 1.94 0.98
CA ILE A 91 7.12 2.50 1.30
C ILE A 91 7.01 2.74 2.79
N CYS A 92 7.31 1.73 3.63
CA CYS A 92 7.25 1.87 5.07
C CYS A 92 8.12 3.02 5.58
N THR A 93 9.38 3.11 5.13
CA THR A 93 10.29 4.20 5.51
C THR A 93 9.78 5.57 5.04
N THR A 94 9.21 5.65 3.83
CA THR A 94 8.66 6.91 3.31
C THR A 94 7.43 7.37 4.10
N LEU A 95 6.57 6.43 4.50
CA LEU A 95 5.39 6.70 5.32
C LEU A 95 5.77 7.06 6.76
N GLU A 96 6.79 6.42 7.32
CA GLU A 96 7.32 6.72 8.65
C GLU A 96 7.93 8.13 8.68
N MET A 97 8.78 8.47 7.70
CA MET A 97 9.27 9.84 7.52
C MET A 97 8.10 10.84 7.41
N TYR A 98 7.09 10.53 6.59
CA TYR A 98 5.91 11.40 6.45
C TYR A 98 5.14 11.58 7.77
N ALA A 99 5.01 10.51 8.57
CA ALA A 99 4.35 10.57 9.87
C ALA A 99 5.14 11.41 10.89
N GLU A 100 6.47 11.39 10.83
CA GLU A 100 7.33 12.26 11.63
C GLU A 100 7.19 13.72 11.21
N PHE A 101 7.29 14.02 9.90
CA PHE A 101 7.06 15.37 9.37
C PHE A 101 5.67 15.91 9.70
N SER A 102 4.64 15.06 9.73
CA SER A 102 3.27 15.47 10.08
C SER A 102 3.10 15.86 11.56
N LYS A 103 3.93 15.34 12.47
CA LYS A 103 3.87 15.67 13.91
C LYS A 103 4.39 17.09 14.18
N ASP A 104 5.35 17.56 13.39
CA ASP A 104 5.92 18.90 13.55
C ASP A 104 4.95 20.01 13.13
N TYR A 105 4.13 19.75 12.10
CA TYR A 105 3.07 20.69 11.69
C TYR A 105 1.94 20.83 12.73
N GLN A 106 1.59 19.76 13.46
CA GLN A 106 0.60 19.84 14.54
C GLN A 106 1.13 20.60 15.78
N LYS A 107 2.45 20.58 16.01
CA LYS A 107 3.08 21.33 17.10
C LYS A 107 3.10 22.84 16.84
N GLN A 108 3.31 23.29 15.60
CA GLN A 108 3.29 24.71 15.26
C GLN A 108 1.89 25.32 15.28
N SER A 109 0.86 24.61 14.81
CA SER A 109 -0.53 25.09 14.85
C SER A 109 -1.09 25.21 16.26
N SER A 110 -0.65 24.36 17.19
CA SER A 110 -1.04 24.43 18.61
C SER A 110 -0.34 25.56 19.39
N SER A 111 0.80 26.06 18.89
CA SER A 111 1.55 27.16 19.53
C SER A 111 1.01 28.55 19.16
N MET A 112 0.40 28.70 17.97
CA MET A 112 -0.21 29.98 17.55
C MET A 112 -1.53 30.30 18.26
N VAL A 113 -2.22 29.31 18.85
CA VAL A 113 -3.49 29.54 19.58
C VAL A 113 -3.25 30.03 21.02
N LYS A 114 -2.05 29.85 21.59
CA LYS A 114 -1.76 30.23 23.00
C LYS A 114 -1.15 31.63 23.19
N LYS A 115 -1.04 32.45 22.14
CA LYS A 115 -0.48 33.81 22.21
C LYS A 115 -1.51 34.94 22.09
N SER A 116 -2.80 34.62 22.13
CA SER A 116 -3.91 35.60 22.03
C SER A 116 -4.93 35.47 23.17
N ALA A 117 -4.48 35.18 24.39
CA ALA A 117 -5.31 35.25 25.61
C ALA A 117 -4.55 36.05 26.67
#